data_AF-A0A960VN19-F1
#
_entry.id   AF-A0A960VN19-F1
#
_cell.length_a   1.000
_cell.length_b   1.000
_cell.length_c   1.000
_cell.angle_alpha   90.00
_cell.angle_beta   90.00
_cell.angle_gamma   90.00
#
_symmetry.space_group_name_H-M   'P 1'
#
loop_
_entity.id
_entity.type
_entity.pdbx_description
1 polymer ?
#
loop_
_entity_poly.entity_id
_entity_poly.type
_entity_poly.pdbx_seq_one_letter_code
_entity_poly.pdbx_strand_id
1 'polypeptide(L)'
;MARPLPLAWLSLLLLIAACGTDSMIAPPGATDTEPPAAVVDLAVAAAGPGTVRLVWSVPEDGIQAWEIRRIPWPADPSGWADWQASGDTVGGSGVAAAVGLTVGGLEPDATYAFRVVGLDAAGNASAPSNPVVVTAAEIHDTTPPGAVADLGPWSAGGDTITVSWRTTGDDGPVGAAAAWELRWDTTPITAATWDQARPGPTGGGGPSGARQWATLTGMAAGTTYHVAVRTADERGQWSAVSNDAAVTTDTRRTWYVRPDGRGDVASIQAAISVARPGDTILVASGRYTWSSQGTDAFRTSDWGMITFWRDQKDFTLRSEDGPEATIIDPEGRNRCLYIMGYNDGIVIDGFTFTGGDGHGSPYGYQYGGGAVLHLTSPTLRNCIFRNNVGVAGGGVANVGQNTAVFEDCTFVGNRAQVGAGYYGGGSIPRSFLRRCAFLANTATTTGGGAVIDTQAVDIVDCVFVGNSAETGAGALAVYRNHASVVDGCTFVANHGPQTSAIRLRNIADLTVTRSLIAFNSGGAPFFTADNSELAVGCSLVFGNGVDVLPPVATDLGGNVFVDPLLQADDPDEPALRPGPGSPCLPANRDGDACGLIGALPAR
;
A
#
# COMPACT_ATOMS: atom_id res chain seq x y z
N MET A 1 33.52 -1.96 28.74
CA MET A 1 34.75 -2.35 29.46
C MET A 1 34.37 -3.47 30.40
N ALA A 2 34.63 -4.73 30.05
CA ALA A 2 35.91 -5.44 30.24
C ALA A 2 35.82 -6.36 31.48
N ARG A 3 35.85 -7.67 31.19
CA ARG A 3 36.29 -8.82 32.01
C ARG A 3 37.60 -8.50 32.78
N PRO A 4 38.05 -9.27 33.83
CA PRO A 4 38.18 -10.75 33.78
C PRO A 4 38.13 -11.59 35.09
N LEU A 5 37.95 -12.92 34.88
CA LEU A 5 38.54 -14.17 35.46
C LEU A 5 39.43 -14.12 36.74
N PRO A 6 39.63 -15.23 37.55
CA PRO A 6 40.03 -16.56 37.03
C PRO A 6 39.69 -17.88 37.81
N LEU A 7 39.95 -18.97 37.05
CA LEU A 7 40.21 -20.40 37.29
C LEU A 7 40.69 -20.90 38.67
N ALA A 8 40.28 -22.14 39.02
CA ALA A 8 41.19 -23.21 39.45
C ALA A 8 40.56 -24.62 39.34
N TRP A 9 41.30 -25.54 38.73
CA TRP A 9 41.12 -27.00 38.72
C TRP A 9 41.79 -27.61 39.98
N LEU A 10 41.31 -28.75 40.50
CA LEU A 10 42.10 -30.00 40.66
C LEU A 10 41.29 -31.14 41.34
N SER A 11 41.36 -32.31 40.71
CA SER A 11 41.16 -33.65 41.24
C SER A 11 42.36 -34.10 42.11
N LEU A 12 42.17 -34.98 43.11
CA LEU A 12 42.93 -36.24 43.30
C LEU A 12 42.50 -37.08 44.54
N LEU A 13 42.40 -38.38 44.27
CA LEU A 13 42.34 -39.65 45.03
C LEU A 13 42.71 -39.81 46.54
N LEU A 14 41.87 -40.66 47.18
CA LEU A 14 42.12 -41.91 47.94
C LEU A 14 42.76 -41.91 49.36
N LEU A 15 42.07 -42.57 50.31
CA LEU A 15 42.66 -43.54 51.27
C LEU A 15 41.57 -44.37 51.98
N ILE A 16 41.65 -45.70 51.89
CA ILE A 16 40.85 -46.68 52.68
C ILE A 16 41.70 -47.19 53.86
N ALA A 17 41.06 -47.40 55.00
CA ALA A 17 41.64 -47.93 56.23
C ALA A 17 41.55 -49.48 56.32
N ALA A 18 42.58 -50.07 56.94
CA ALA A 18 42.76 -51.48 57.34
C ALA A 18 41.74 -51.94 58.42
N CYS A 19 41.56 -53.21 58.86
CA CYS A 19 42.45 -54.35 59.10
C CYS A 19 41.64 -55.61 59.56
N GLY A 20 42.10 -56.83 59.23
CA GLY A 20 42.05 -58.08 60.05
C GLY A 20 40.74 -58.91 60.09
N THR A 21 40.69 -60.25 60.14
CA THR A 21 41.68 -61.35 60.20
C THR A 21 41.00 -62.70 59.87
N ASP A 22 41.80 -63.62 59.31
CA ASP A 22 41.83 -65.09 59.50
C ASP A 22 41.02 -66.10 58.65
N SER A 23 41.81 -66.80 57.82
CA SER A 23 41.91 -68.27 57.70
C SER A 23 41.15 -69.07 56.62
N MET A 24 41.98 -69.53 55.66
CA MET A 24 42.02 -70.87 55.02
C MET A 24 41.22 -71.13 53.74
N ILE A 25 41.74 -70.72 52.56
CA ILE A 25 41.54 -71.43 51.28
C ILE A 25 42.80 -71.29 50.39
N ALA A 26 43.38 -72.44 50.01
CA ALA A 26 44.17 -72.84 48.82
C ALA A 26 45.10 -71.82 48.07
N PRO A 27 46.21 -72.27 47.43
CA PRO A 27 47.18 -71.36 46.81
C PRO A 27 46.57 -70.61 45.60
N PRO A 28 47.04 -69.40 45.27
CA PRO A 28 46.47 -68.62 44.17
C PRO A 28 46.71 -69.35 42.85
N GLY A 29 45.61 -69.78 42.20
CA GLY A 29 45.62 -70.02 40.76
C GLY A 29 46.01 -68.71 40.07
N ALA A 30 46.82 -68.81 39.02
CA ALA A 30 47.26 -67.67 38.22
C ALA A 30 46.07 -66.75 37.90
N THR A 31 46.19 -65.45 38.18
CA THR A 31 45.25 -64.45 37.67
C THR A 31 45.28 -64.54 36.15
N ASP A 32 44.13 -64.81 35.55
CA ASP A 32 43.98 -64.80 34.11
C ASP A 32 44.34 -63.41 33.57
N THR A 33 45.24 -63.37 32.60
CA THR A 33 45.76 -62.14 31.97
C THR A 33 45.55 -62.16 30.46
N GLU A 34 44.89 -63.21 29.93
CA GLU A 34 44.65 -63.34 28.51
C GLU A 34 43.32 -62.66 28.17
N PRO A 35 43.33 -61.57 27.38
CA PRO A 35 42.10 -60.90 26.99
C PRO A 35 41.31 -61.73 25.98
N PRO A 36 39.98 -61.60 25.96
CA PRO A 36 39.15 -62.32 25.01
C PRO A 36 39.33 -61.85 23.57
N ALA A 37 38.97 -62.70 22.60
CA ALA A 37 38.96 -62.35 21.19
C ALA A 37 38.06 -61.13 20.90
N ALA A 38 38.47 -60.30 19.93
CA ALA A 38 37.74 -59.09 19.54
C ALA A 38 36.56 -59.39 18.61
N VAL A 39 35.52 -58.58 18.71
CA VAL A 39 34.39 -58.58 17.78
C VAL A 39 34.84 -58.04 16.42
N VAL A 40 34.54 -58.75 15.34
CA VAL A 40 34.96 -58.37 13.97
C VAL A 40 33.81 -57.98 13.05
N ASP A 41 32.56 -58.14 13.51
CA ASP A 41 31.35 -58.03 12.70
C ASP A 41 30.32 -57.06 13.29
N LEU A 42 30.76 -56.04 14.04
CA LEU A 42 29.86 -55.02 14.57
C LEU A 42 29.13 -54.31 13.43
N ALA A 43 27.81 -54.30 13.49
CA ALA A 43 26.93 -53.72 12.49
C ALA A 43 25.76 -52.94 13.12
N VAL A 44 25.19 -52.02 12.33
CA VAL A 44 23.95 -51.32 12.67
C VAL A 44 22.77 -52.11 12.12
N ALA A 45 21.88 -52.54 13.00
CA ALA A 45 20.66 -53.22 12.63
C ALA A 45 19.49 -52.25 12.35
N ALA A 46 19.44 -51.11 13.05
CA ALA A 46 18.45 -50.06 12.82
C ALA A 46 18.93 -48.72 13.39
N ALA A 47 18.48 -47.61 12.81
CA ALA A 47 18.66 -46.27 13.35
C ALA A 47 17.30 -45.59 13.47
N GLY A 48 17.04 -44.93 14.61
CA GLY A 48 15.83 -44.16 14.87
C GLY A 48 16.16 -42.80 15.48
N PRO A 49 15.16 -41.93 15.70
CA PRO A 49 15.40 -40.63 16.32
C PRO A 49 16.01 -40.79 17.72
N GLY A 50 17.21 -40.27 17.90
CA GLY A 50 17.98 -40.33 19.14
C GLY A 50 18.43 -41.72 19.61
N THR A 51 18.27 -42.77 18.79
CA THR A 51 18.64 -44.15 19.13
C THR A 51 19.26 -44.92 17.95
N VAL A 52 20.16 -45.86 18.24
CA VAL A 52 20.74 -46.78 17.24
C VAL A 52 20.78 -48.18 17.81
N ARG A 53 20.30 -49.18 17.05
CA ARG A 53 20.41 -50.59 17.40
C ARG A 53 21.65 -51.22 16.76
N LEU A 54 22.62 -51.60 17.58
CA LEU A 54 23.85 -52.29 17.21
C LEU A 54 23.70 -53.81 17.41
N VAL A 55 24.33 -54.59 16.54
CA VAL A 55 24.37 -56.07 16.62
C VAL A 55 25.76 -56.60 16.27
N TRP A 56 26.16 -57.71 16.89
CA TRP A 56 27.43 -58.40 16.63
C TRP A 56 27.40 -59.86 17.08
N SER A 57 28.31 -60.70 16.57
CA SER A 57 28.48 -62.08 17.04
C SER A 57 29.46 -62.18 18.22
N VAL A 58 29.23 -63.18 19.09
CA VAL A 58 30.13 -63.46 20.23
C VAL A 58 31.34 -64.24 19.70
N PRO A 59 32.57 -63.70 19.80
CA PRO A 59 33.74 -64.29 19.16
C PRO A 59 34.26 -65.54 19.87
N GLU A 60 33.99 -65.70 21.17
CA GLU A 60 34.42 -66.86 21.97
C GLU A 60 33.59 -67.04 23.26
N ASP A 61 33.69 -68.23 23.85
CA ASP A 61 33.10 -68.55 25.15
C ASP A 61 33.93 -67.91 26.27
N GLY A 62 33.31 -67.13 27.18
CA GLY A 62 33.99 -66.56 28.36
C GLY A 62 33.69 -65.08 28.65
N ILE A 63 33.12 -64.35 27.69
CA ILE A 63 32.78 -62.92 27.83
C ILE A 63 31.59 -62.72 28.79
N GLN A 64 31.79 -61.92 29.84
CA GLN A 64 30.81 -61.63 30.90
C GLN A 64 30.14 -60.26 30.76
N ALA A 65 30.73 -59.32 30.03
CA ALA A 65 30.14 -57.99 29.82
C ALA A 65 30.64 -57.33 28.53
N TRP A 66 29.91 -56.31 28.09
CA TRP A 66 30.21 -55.53 26.89
C TRP A 66 30.30 -54.04 27.23
N GLU A 67 31.33 -53.37 26.75
CA GLU A 67 31.47 -51.91 26.83
C GLU A 67 31.37 -51.29 25.43
N ILE A 68 30.37 -50.42 25.25
CA ILE A 68 30.12 -49.72 23.98
C ILE A 68 30.51 -48.26 24.15
N ARG A 69 31.33 -47.77 23.23
CA ARG A 69 31.73 -46.37 23.16
C ARG A 69 31.35 -45.72 21.84
N ARG A 70 31.11 -44.42 21.87
CA ARG A 70 30.68 -43.60 20.74
C ARG A 70 31.50 -42.32 20.60
N ILE A 71 31.53 -41.76 19.41
CA ILE A 71 32.08 -40.41 19.15
C ILE A 71 31.33 -39.74 17.99
N PRO A 72 31.12 -38.40 18.01
CA PRO A 72 30.64 -37.67 16.84
C PRO A 72 31.61 -37.82 15.65
N TRP A 73 31.09 -38.15 14.46
CA TRP A 73 31.87 -38.26 13.23
C TRP A 73 32.03 -36.88 12.57
N PRO A 74 33.20 -36.52 11.99
CA PRO A 74 34.36 -37.36 11.65
C PRO A 74 35.54 -37.28 12.64
N ALA A 75 35.29 -37.08 13.94
CA ALA A 75 36.40 -37.06 14.89
C ALA A 75 37.10 -38.43 14.96
N ASP A 76 38.41 -38.47 14.69
CA ASP A 76 39.25 -39.68 14.75
C ASP A 76 40.25 -39.57 15.91
N PRO A 77 39.94 -40.16 17.07
CA PRO A 77 40.84 -40.10 18.21
C PRO A 77 41.85 -41.25 18.18
N SER A 78 43.08 -40.97 18.61
CA SER A 78 44.22 -41.89 18.52
C SER A 78 44.14 -43.15 19.39
N GLY A 79 43.17 -43.27 20.32
CA GLY A 79 43.03 -44.45 21.17
C GLY A 79 41.62 -44.68 21.74
N TRP A 80 41.34 -45.92 22.16
CA TRP A 80 40.07 -46.36 22.78
C TRP A 80 39.62 -45.50 23.97
N ALA A 81 40.59 -44.97 24.73
CA ALA A 81 40.35 -44.14 25.92
C ALA A 81 39.60 -42.82 25.62
N ASP A 82 39.72 -42.30 24.40
CA ASP A 82 39.15 -41.02 23.98
C ASP A 82 37.69 -41.13 23.51
N TRP A 83 37.18 -42.35 23.31
CA TRP A 83 35.79 -42.59 22.94
C TRP A 83 34.89 -42.46 24.18
N GLN A 84 33.73 -41.82 24.04
CA GLN A 84 32.81 -41.63 25.15
C GLN A 84 32.04 -42.92 25.42
N ALA A 85 32.04 -43.41 26.66
CA ALA A 85 31.19 -44.53 27.05
C ALA A 85 29.71 -44.16 26.83
N SER A 86 28.97 -45.04 26.14
CA SER A 86 27.54 -44.83 25.89
C SER A 86 26.69 -44.88 27.16
N GLY A 87 27.20 -45.52 28.23
CA GLY A 87 26.47 -45.75 29.48
C GLY A 87 25.51 -46.95 29.40
N ASP A 88 25.25 -47.46 28.20
CA ASP A 88 24.42 -48.62 27.96
C ASP A 88 25.27 -49.90 28.11
N THR A 89 24.85 -50.81 28.98
CA THR A 89 25.55 -52.08 29.23
C THR A 89 24.62 -53.26 28.96
N VAL A 90 25.18 -54.34 28.40
CA VAL A 90 24.51 -55.64 28.26
C VAL A 90 25.27 -56.65 29.11
N GLY A 91 24.59 -57.29 30.07
CA GLY A 91 25.16 -58.37 30.86
C GLY A 91 25.40 -59.62 30.01
N GLY A 92 26.49 -60.34 30.30
CA GLY A 92 26.92 -61.53 29.56
C GLY A 92 25.83 -62.60 29.47
N SER A 93 25.28 -62.78 28.28
CA SER A 93 24.35 -63.87 28.00
C SER A 93 25.15 -65.11 27.61
N GLY A 94 25.06 -66.18 28.41
CA GLY A 94 25.55 -67.49 28.01
C GLY A 94 25.05 -67.89 26.62
N VAL A 95 25.95 -68.45 25.82
CA VAL A 95 25.72 -69.17 24.54
C VAL A 95 24.69 -68.56 23.57
N ALA A 96 24.61 -67.22 23.48
CA ALA A 96 23.88 -66.56 22.39
C ALA A 96 24.83 -66.37 21.19
N ALA A 97 24.44 -66.83 19.99
CA ALA A 97 25.26 -66.69 18.78
C ALA A 97 25.43 -65.22 18.30
N ALA A 98 24.60 -64.31 18.80
CA ALA A 98 24.67 -62.88 18.51
C ALA A 98 24.08 -62.03 19.65
N VAL A 99 24.63 -60.84 19.83
CA VAL A 99 24.22 -59.83 20.82
C VAL A 99 23.63 -58.62 20.09
N GLY A 100 22.63 -57.97 20.69
CA GLY A 100 22.06 -56.73 20.17
C GLY A 100 21.73 -55.73 21.28
N LEU A 101 22.09 -54.47 21.07
CA LEU A 101 21.90 -53.37 22.01
C LEU A 101 21.35 -52.13 21.30
N THR A 102 20.36 -51.48 21.90
CA THR A 102 19.92 -50.15 21.46
C THR A 102 20.61 -49.08 22.30
N VAL A 103 21.44 -48.27 21.66
CA VAL A 103 22.12 -47.12 22.28
C VAL A 103 21.22 -45.89 22.19
N GLY A 104 21.00 -45.21 23.31
CA GLY A 104 20.13 -44.03 23.40
C GLY A 104 20.87 -42.71 23.62
N GLY A 105 20.14 -41.59 23.62
CA GLY A 105 20.69 -40.26 23.93
C GLY A 105 21.63 -39.73 22.85
N LEU A 106 21.29 -39.97 21.58
CA LEU A 106 21.96 -39.40 20.41
C LEU A 106 21.21 -38.14 19.94
N GLU A 107 21.91 -37.17 19.35
CA GLU A 107 21.26 -36.04 18.67
C GLU A 107 20.66 -36.52 17.33
N PRO A 108 19.37 -36.25 17.03
CA PRO A 108 18.81 -36.52 15.70
C PRO A 108 19.61 -35.82 14.59
N ASP A 109 19.76 -36.46 13.42
CA ASP A 109 20.57 -36.02 12.28
C ASP A 109 22.09 -35.92 12.52
N ALA A 110 22.57 -36.21 13.73
CA ALA A 110 23.99 -36.28 14.00
C ALA A 110 24.56 -37.66 13.61
N THR A 111 25.76 -37.64 13.05
CA THR A 111 26.49 -38.86 12.67
C THR A 111 27.45 -39.27 13.78
N TYR A 112 27.36 -40.52 14.21
CA TYR A 112 28.22 -41.10 15.24
C TYR A 112 28.95 -42.32 14.72
N ALA A 113 30.17 -42.53 15.22
CA ALA A 113 30.86 -43.81 15.10
C ALA A 113 30.71 -44.59 16.42
N PHE A 114 30.60 -45.92 16.33
CA PHE A 114 30.51 -46.83 17.47
C PHE A 114 31.54 -47.96 17.38
N ARG A 115 32.01 -48.40 18.54
CA ARG A 115 32.85 -49.60 18.72
C ARG A 115 32.49 -50.32 20.03
N VAL A 116 32.76 -51.61 20.10
CA VAL A 116 32.50 -52.47 21.27
C VAL A 116 33.76 -53.25 21.69
N VAL A 117 33.91 -53.50 22.99
CA VAL A 117 34.87 -54.46 23.58
C VAL A 117 34.14 -55.46 24.48
N GLY A 118 34.60 -56.70 24.49
CA GLY A 118 34.16 -57.73 25.43
C GLY A 118 35.06 -57.79 26.66
N LEU A 119 34.47 -58.04 27.83
CA LEU A 119 35.16 -58.20 29.11
C LEU A 119 34.97 -59.64 29.62
N ASP A 120 36.04 -60.33 29.99
CA ASP A 120 35.97 -61.67 30.61
C ASP A 120 35.60 -61.62 32.11
N ALA A 121 35.58 -62.79 32.77
CA ALA A 121 35.28 -62.89 34.20
C ALA A 121 36.36 -62.29 35.13
N ALA A 122 37.59 -62.13 34.64
CA ALA A 122 38.69 -61.48 35.34
C ALA A 122 38.73 -59.95 35.09
N GLY A 123 37.93 -59.46 34.13
CA GLY A 123 37.86 -58.05 33.72
C GLY A 123 38.84 -57.67 32.62
N ASN A 124 39.48 -58.62 31.94
CA ASN A 124 40.35 -58.33 30.80
C ASN A 124 39.50 -57.94 29.58
N ALA A 125 39.90 -56.87 28.89
CA ALA A 125 39.19 -56.34 27.73
C ALA A 125 39.80 -56.82 26.41
N SER A 126 38.95 -57.25 25.47
CA SER A 126 39.35 -57.51 24.08
C SER A 126 39.92 -56.27 23.40
N ALA A 127 40.58 -56.44 22.26
CA ALA A 127 40.81 -55.31 21.36
C ALA A 127 39.45 -54.72 20.88
N PRO A 128 39.37 -53.41 20.55
CA PRO A 128 38.16 -52.79 20.02
C PRO A 128 37.70 -53.40 18.69
N SER A 129 36.39 -53.47 18.50
CA SER A 129 35.79 -53.93 17.24
C SER A 129 36.11 -53.06 16.03
N ASN A 130 35.73 -53.53 14.84
CA ASN A 130 35.57 -52.67 13.68
C ASN A 130 34.63 -51.47 14.01
N PRO A 131 34.92 -50.25 13.53
CA PRO A 131 34.01 -49.11 13.70
C PRO A 131 32.79 -49.25 12.79
N VAL A 132 31.63 -48.83 13.29
CA VAL A 132 30.44 -48.60 12.45
C VAL A 132 30.02 -47.13 12.56
N VAL A 133 29.77 -46.50 11.42
CA VAL A 133 29.37 -45.08 11.33
C VAL A 133 27.91 -45.02 10.89
N VAL A 134 27.09 -44.27 11.61
CA VAL A 134 25.66 -44.12 11.32
C VAL A 134 25.15 -42.75 11.71
N THR A 135 24.27 -42.19 10.88
CA THR A 135 23.50 -40.99 11.16
C THR A 135 22.20 -41.37 11.86
N ALA A 136 21.95 -40.81 13.05
CA ALA A 136 20.66 -40.98 13.72
C ALA A 136 19.56 -40.34 12.88
N ALA A 137 18.41 -41.00 12.71
CA ALA A 137 17.34 -40.50 11.84
C ALA A 137 16.80 -39.13 12.31
N GLU A 138 16.45 -38.25 11.36
CA GLU A 138 15.75 -36.98 11.62
C GLU A 138 14.37 -37.20 12.28
N ILE A 139 13.89 -36.19 13.03
CA ILE A 139 12.47 -36.08 13.38
C ILE A 139 11.80 -35.25 12.28
N HIS A 140 10.94 -35.87 11.46
CA HIS A 140 10.10 -35.14 10.53
C HIS A 140 8.82 -34.68 11.23
N ASP A 141 8.55 -33.38 11.16
CA ASP A 141 7.21 -32.86 11.34
C ASP A 141 6.43 -33.06 10.04
N THR A 142 5.42 -33.93 10.10
CA THR A 142 4.58 -34.29 8.95
C THR A 142 3.13 -33.90 9.18
N THR A 143 2.85 -33.08 10.21
CA THR A 143 1.49 -32.71 10.57
C THR A 143 1.19 -31.36 9.93
N PRO A 144 0.24 -31.25 8.98
CA PRO A 144 -0.15 -29.96 8.44
C PRO A 144 -1.00 -29.16 9.45
N PRO A 145 -1.09 -27.82 9.30
CA PRO A 145 -1.94 -27.02 10.16
C PRO A 145 -3.42 -27.41 10.09
N GLY A 146 -4.17 -27.12 11.16
CA GLY A 146 -5.63 -27.29 11.18
C GLY A 146 -6.33 -26.40 10.15
N ALA A 147 -7.51 -26.82 9.66
CA ALA A 147 -8.32 -26.00 8.77
C ALA A 147 -8.88 -24.77 9.50
N VAL A 148 -8.90 -23.62 8.82
CA VAL A 148 -9.56 -22.41 9.31
C VAL A 148 -11.07 -22.64 9.40
N ALA A 149 -11.65 -22.44 10.57
CA ALA A 149 -13.06 -22.71 10.83
C ALA A 149 -13.93 -21.46 11.02
N ASP A 150 -13.32 -20.28 11.17
CA ASP A 150 -14.01 -19.02 11.45
C ASP A 150 -13.89 -18.01 10.30
N LEU A 151 -13.64 -18.48 9.07
CA LEU A 151 -13.65 -17.61 7.90
C LEU A 151 -15.05 -17.03 7.71
N GLY A 152 -15.13 -15.70 7.66
CA GLY A 152 -16.42 -15.03 7.47
C GLY A 152 -16.28 -13.63 6.89
N PRO A 153 -17.41 -13.04 6.44
CA PRO A 153 -17.43 -11.68 5.94
C PRO A 153 -17.05 -10.68 7.03
N TRP A 154 -16.16 -9.75 6.68
CA TRP A 154 -15.93 -8.53 7.45
C TRP A 154 -16.73 -7.36 6.86
N SER A 155 -16.68 -7.19 5.54
CA SER A 155 -17.48 -6.20 4.81
C SER A 155 -17.71 -6.63 3.36
N ALA A 156 -18.78 -6.13 2.76
CA ALA A 156 -19.05 -6.24 1.34
C ALA A 156 -19.33 -4.86 0.78
N GLY A 157 -18.80 -4.56 -0.41
CA GLY A 157 -19.14 -3.39 -1.21
C GLY A 157 -19.75 -3.81 -2.55
N GLY A 158 -20.03 -2.86 -3.44
CA GLY A 158 -20.61 -3.15 -4.75
C GLY A 158 -19.68 -3.92 -5.70
N ASP A 159 -18.37 -3.89 -5.46
CA ASP A 159 -17.35 -4.58 -6.26
C ASP A 159 -16.20 -5.18 -5.43
N THR A 160 -16.32 -5.14 -4.10
CA THR A 160 -15.31 -5.65 -3.17
C THR A 160 -15.92 -6.54 -2.10
N ILE A 161 -15.14 -7.51 -1.63
CA ILE A 161 -15.48 -8.35 -0.47
C ILE A 161 -14.24 -8.39 0.43
N THR A 162 -14.39 -8.00 1.70
CA THR A 162 -13.36 -8.23 2.71
C THR A 162 -13.80 -9.37 3.62
N VAL A 163 -12.96 -10.38 3.75
CA VAL A 163 -13.15 -11.50 4.69
C VAL A 163 -12.10 -11.46 5.78
N SER A 164 -12.41 -12.10 6.91
CA SER A 164 -11.45 -12.28 8.00
C SER A 164 -11.55 -13.66 8.62
N TRP A 165 -10.44 -14.10 9.20
CA TRP A 165 -10.30 -15.38 9.88
C TRP A 165 -9.20 -15.30 10.94
N ARG A 166 -9.04 -16.35 11.74
CA ARG A 166 -7.89 -16.53 12.63
C ARG A 166 -6.94 -17.61 12.09
N THR A 167 -5.64 -17.38 12.22
CA THR A 167 -4.62 -18.39 11.89
C THR A 167 -4.78 -19.62 12.80
N THR A 168 -4.57 -20.80 12.20
CA THR A 168 -4.52 -22.09 12.87
C THR A 168 -3.07 -22.52 13.06
N GLY A 169 -2.77 -23.23 14.14
CA GLY A 169 -1.46 -23.82 14.40
C GLY A 169 -1.34 -25.25 13.88
N ASP A 170 -0.10 -25.75 13.92
CA ASP A 170 0.34 -27.08 13.50
C ASP A 170 -0.37 -28.20 14.28
N ASP A 171 -0.59 -27.99 15.59
CA ASP A 171 -1.25 -28.94 16.50
C ASP A 171 -2.47 -28.29 17.17
N GLY A 172 -3.39 -27.73 16.37
CA GLY A 172 -4.51 -26.94 16.89
C GLY A 172 -4.06 -25.52 17.22
N PRO A 173 -4.09 -25.03 18.49
CA PRO A 173 -3.73 -23.65 18.79
C PRO A 173 -2.22 -23.39 18.94
N VAL A 174 -1.34 -24.37 18.70
CA VAL A 174 0.12 -24.24 18.90
C VAL A 174 0.84 -24.32 17.54
N GLY A 175 1.73 -23.36 17.26
CA GLY A 175 2.40 -23.17 15.97
C GLY A 175 2.04 -21.84 15.30
N ALA A 176 2.85 -21.39 14.34
CA ALA A 176 2.57 -20.20 13.53
C ALA A 176 2.31 -20.62 12.08
N ALA A 177 1.28 -20.04 11.45
CA ALA A 177 1.15 -20.18 10.00
C ALA A 177 2.25 -19.34 9.34
N ALA A 178 2.94 -19.88 8.35
CA ALA A 178 3.95 -19.15 7.57
C ALA A 178 3.31 -18.42 6.38
N ALA A 179 2.27 -19.00 5.77
CA ALA A 179 1.58 -18.43 4.62
C ALA A 179 0.09 -18.76 4.57
N TRP A 180 -0.66 -18.04 3.73
CA TRP A 180 -2.03 -18.37 3.39
C TRP A 180 -2.35 -18.05 1.91
N GLU A 181 -3.27 -18.82 1.34
CA GLU A 181 -3.85 -18.58 0.02
C GLU A 181 -5.38 -18.55 0.10
N LEU A 182 -5.97 -17.58 -0.58
CA LEU A 182 -7.42 -17.40 -0.63
C LEU A 182 -7.93 -17.66 -2.04
N ARG A 183 -9.08 -18.33 -2.14
CA ARG A 183 -9.79 -18.55 -3.41
C ARG A 183 -11.24 -18.12 -3.31
N TRP A 184 -11.82 -17.80 -4.46
CA TRP A 184 -13.19 -17.32 -4.57
C TRP A 184 -13.88 -17.83 -5.83
N ASP A 185 -15.20 -17.99 -5.76
CA ASP A 185 -16.03 -18.34 -6.91
C ASP A 185 -17.50 -17.91 -6.68
N THR A 186 -18.36 -18.08 -7.66
CA THR A 186 -19.82 -17.88 -7.58
C THR A 186 -20.57 -19.14 -7.12
N THR A 187 -19.84 -20.23 -6.86
CA THR A 187 -20.38 -21.50 -6.34
C THR A 187 -19.58 -21.94 -5.10
N PRO A 188 -20.17 -22.72 -4.18
CA PRO A 188 -19.50 -23.16 -2.95
C PRO A 188 -18.11 -23.78 -3.18
N ILE A 189 -17.14 -23.38 -2.35
CA ILE A 189 -15.79 -23.92 -2.43
C ILE A 189 -15.63 -25.05 -1.41
N THR A 190 -15.16 -26.19 -1.89
CA THR A 190 -14.86 -27.39 -1.10
C THR A 190 -13.49 -27.92 -1.48
N ALA A 191 -12.99 -28.92 -0.77
CA ALA A 191 -11.75 -29.61 -1.15
C ALA A 191 -11.76 -30.12 -2.60
N ALA A 192 -12.93 -30.52 -3.13
CA ALA A 192 -13.06 -31.03 -4.50
C ALA A 192 -13.07 -29.92 -5.57
N THR A 193 -13.47 -28.69 -5.21
CA THR A 193 -13.61 -27.57 -6.14
C THR A 193 -12.52 -26.50 -5.97
N TRP A 194 -11.60 -26.68 -5.01
CA TRP A 194 -10.51 -25.75 -4.72
C TRP A 194 -9.71 -25.36 -5.96
N ASP A 195 -9.26 -26.35 -6.74
CA ASP A 195 -8.42 -26.12 -7.91
C ASP A 195 -9.13 -25.45 -9.09
N GLN A 196 -10.46 -25.44 -9.06
CA GLN A 196 -11.31 -24.80 -10.07
C GLN A 196 -11.65 -23.35 -9.69
N ALA A 197 -11.71 -23.06 -8.38
CA ALA A 197 -11.98 -21.73 -7.87
C ALA A 197 -10.89 -20.73 -8.27
N ARG A 198 -11.27 -19.47 -8.41
CA ARG A 198 -10.37 -18.41 -8.87
C ARG A 198 -9.39 -18.02 -7.76
N PRO A 199 -8.10 -17.82 -8.07
CA PRO A 199 -7.12 -17.38 -7.09
C PRO A 199 -7.43 -15.94 -6.64
N GLY A 200 -7.26 -15.70 -5.34
CA GLY A 200 -7.31 -14.39 -4.70
C GLY A 200 -5.96 -13.99 -4.11
N PRO A 201 -5.94 -13.01 -3.19
CA PRO A 201 -4.74 -12.60 -2.48
C PRO A 201 -4.07 -13.75 -1.72
N THR A 202 -2.76 -13.62 -1.53
CA THR A 202 -1.93 -14.48 -0.67
C THR A 202 -1.13 -13.61 0.28
N GLY A 203 -0.73 -14.13 1.44
CA GLY A 203 0.08 -13.35 2.38
C GLY A 203 0.84 -14.20 3.39
N GLY A 204 1.66 -13.52 4.19
CA GLY A 204 2.36 -14.13 5.32
C GLY A 204 1.38 -14.47 6.44
N GLY A 205 1.62 -15.59 7.11
CA GLY A 205 0.81 -16.00 8.25
C GLY A 205 1.16 -15.24 9.53
N GLY A 206 0.89 -15.86 10.67
CA GLY A 206 1.06 -15.26 11.98
C GLY A 206 0.90 -16.30 13.09
N PRO A 207 1.18 -15.93 14.35
CA PRO A 207 1.00 -16.84 15.48
C PRO A 207 -0.44 -17.33 15.53
N SER A 208 -0.66 -18.56 15.95
CA SER A 208 -2.00 -19.13 16.12
C SER A 208 -2.97 -18.18 16.85
N GLY A 209 -4.18 -18.04 16.31
CA GLY A 209 -5.21 -17.14 16.81
C GLY A 209 -5.09 -15.69 16.35
N ALA A 210 -4.01 -15.32 15.65
CA ALA A 210 -3.87 -13.99 15.06
C ALA A 210 -4.95 -13.75 14.00
N ARG A 211 -5.58 -12.58 14.07
CA ARG A 211 -6.62 -12.21 13.11
C ARG A 211 -6.00 -11.74 11.81
N GLN A 212 -6.41 -12.37 10.72
CA GLN A 212 -6.03 -12.06 9.36
C GLN A 212 -7.24 -11.53 8.59
N TRP A 213 -6.99 -10.75 7.54
CA TRP A 213 -8.02 -10.27 6.62
C TRP A 213 -7.44 -10.11 5.22
N ALA A 214 -8.33 -10.20 4.23
CA ALA A 214 -7.99 -9.95 2.84
C ALA A 214 -9.20 -9.34 2.11
N THR A 215 -8.91 -8.47 1.14
CA THR A 215 -9.93 -7.82 0.31
C THR A 215 -9.80 -8.34 -1.12
N LEU A 216 -10.91 -8.88 -1.63
CA LEU A 216 -11.13 -9.20 -3.03
C LEU A 216 -11.71 -7.99 -3.75
N THR A 217 -11.30 -7.74 -4.99
CA THR A 217 -11.77 -6.64 -5.85
C THR A 217 -12.26 -7.15 -7.21
N GLY A 218 -13.04 -6.33 -7.93
CA GLY A 218 -13.54 -6.68 -9.27
C GLY A 218 -14.76 -7.59 -9.28
N MET A 219 -15.52 -7.62 -8.18
CA MET A 219 -16.74 -8.41 -8.05
C MET A 219 -17.93 -7.74 -8.74
N ALA A 220 -18.90 -8.53 -9.19
CA ALA A 220 -20.15 -8.02 -9.75
C ALA A 220 -21.15 -7.73 -8.63
N ALA A 221 -21.71 -6.52 -8.61
CA ALA A 221 -22.71 -6.07 -7.63
C ALA A 221 -23.91 -7.02 -7.54
N GLY A 222 -24.49 -7.14 -6.33
CA GLY A 222 -25.63 -8.02 -6.06
C GLY A 222 -25.37 -9.52 -6.24
N THR A 223 -24.12 -9.95 -6.45
CA THR A 223 -23.76 -11.35 -6.67
C THR A 223 -23.25 -11.99 -5.40
N THR A 224 -23.67 -13.22 -5.13
CA THR A 224 -23.12 -14.04 -4.04
C THR A 224 -21.83 -14.72 -4.50
N TYR A 225 -20.77 -14.49 -3.74
CA TYR A 225 -19.47 -15.14 -3.90
C TYR A 225 -19.17 -16.02 -2.69
N HIS A 226 -18.51 -17.12 -2.96
CA HIS A 226 -18.04 -18.11 -2.02
C HIS A 226 -16.53 -17.95 -1.88
N VAL A 227 -16.04 -17.78 -0.66
CA VAL A 227 -14.63 -17.55 -0.36
C VAL A 227 -14.12 -18.64 0.58
N ALA A 228 -12.92 -19.15 0.31
CA ALA A 228 -12.26 -20.12 1.17
C ALA A 228 -10.75 -19.83 1.24
N VAL A 229 -10.11 -20.27 2.33
CA VAL A 229 -8.69 -20.05 2.60
C VAL A 229 -7.99 -21.35 2.99
N ARG A 230 -6.71 -21.48 2.65
CA ARG A 230 -5.79 -22.48 3.19
C ARG A 230 -4.60 -21.77 3.83
N THR A 231 -4.03 -22.39 4.85
CA THR A 231 -2.83 -21.93 5.58
C THR A 231 -1.72 -22.96 5.41
N ALA A 232 -0.47 -22.52 5.41
CA ALA A 232 0.71 -23.39 5.37
C ALA A 232 1.64 -23.14 6.56
N ASP A 233 2.30 -24.19 7.01
CA ASP A 233 3.39 -24.16 8.00
C ASP A 233 4.71 -23.64 7.39
N GLU A 234 5.78 -23.57 8.19
CA GLU A 234 7.13 -23.18 7.76
C GLU A 234 7.79 -24.16 6.80
N ARG A 235 7.23 -25.37 6.61
CA ARG A 235 7.71 -26.40 5.69
C ARG A 235 6.89 -26.46 4.39
N GLY A 236 5.85 -25.63 4.26
CA GLY A 236 5.00 -25.56 3.07
C GLY A 236 3.88 -26.62 3.03
N GLN A 237 3.55 -27.26 4.15
CA GLN A 237 2.42 -28.19 4.25
C GLN A 237 1.12 -27.40 4.41
N TRP A 238 0.20 -27.59 3.48
CA TRP A 238 -1.07 -26.87 3.46
C TRP A 238 -2.17 -27.57 4.27
N SER A 239 -2.89 -26.81 5.10
CA SER A 239 -4.09 -27.24 5.81
C SER A 239 -5.20 -27.68 4.86
N ALA A 240 -6.25 -28.33 5.38
CA ALA A 240 -7.47 -28.54 4.60
C ALA A 240 -8.20 -27.21 4.31
N VAL A 241 -9.04 -27.18 3.27
CA VAL A 241 -9.84 -26.00 2.89
C VAL A 241 -10.71 -25.56 4.07
N SER A 242 -10.77 -24.24 4.30
CA SER A 242 -11.63 -23.65 5.33
C SER A 242 -13.12 -23.95 5.14
N ASN A 243 -13.95 -23.50 6.09
CA ASN A 243 -15.37 -23.36 5.83
C ASN A 243 -15.62 -22.44 4.62
N ASP A 244 -16.75 -22.67 3.94
CA ASP A 244 -17.22 -21.86 2.82
C ASP A 244 -17.87 -20.57 3.35
N ALA A 245 -17.30 -19.41 3.02
CA ALA A 245 -17.85 -18.11 3.38
C ALA A 245 -18.62 -17.53 2.20
N ALA A 246 -19.95 -17.65 2.22
CA ALA A 246 -20.84 -17.02 1.27
C ALA A 246 -21.07 -15.54 1.61
N VAL A 247 -20.68 -14.64 0.71
CA VAL A 247 -20.79 -13.18 0.85
C VAL A 247 -21.45 -12.60 -0.38
N THR A 248 -22.51 -11.81 -0.20
CA THR A 248 -23.19 -11.13 -1.32
C THR A 248 -22.71 -9.68 -1.39
N THR A 249 -22.15 -9.28 -2.52
CA THR A 249 -21.80 -7.88 -2.78
C THR A 249 -23.04 -7.00 -2.73
N ASP A 250 -22.89 -5.74 -2.34
CA ASP A 250 -24.00 -4.78 -2.36
C ASP A 250 -24.56 -4.62 -3.78
N THR A 251 -25.88 -4.39 -3.87
CA THR A 251 -26.53 -4.03 -5.15
C THR A 251 -26.27 -2.56 -5.45
N ARG A 252 -25.80 -2.24 -6.66
CA ARG A 252 -25.69 -0.85 -7.11
C ARG A 252 -27.07 -0.37 -7.57
N ARG A 253 -27.60 0.63 -6.90
CA ARG A 253 -28.84 1.31 -7.27
C ARG A 253 -28.54 2.62 -7.99
N THR A 254 -29.37 2.94 -8.97
CA THR A 254 -29.47 4.32 -9.47
C THR A 254 -30.62 5.01 -8.76
N TRP A 255 -30.33 6.14 -8.11
CA TRP A 255 -31.31 7.02 -7.50
C TRP A 255 -31.58 8.17 -8.44
N TYR A 256 -32.80 8.26 -8.98
CA TYR A 256 -33.17 9.34 -9.89
C TYR A 256 -33.72 10.55 -9.14
N VAL A 257 -33.14 11.72 -9.37
CA VAL A 257 -33.50 12.97 -8.67
C VAL A 257 -33.97 14.03 -9.67
N ARG A 258 -35.14 14.61 -9.40
CA ARG A 258 -35.76 15.63 -10.25
C ARG A 258 -35.88 16.96 -9.50
N PRO A 259 -35.84 18.11 -10.19
CA PRO A 259 -35.93 19.42 -9.53
C PRO A 259 -37.32 19.69 -8.93
N ASP A 260 -38.35 18.97 -9.37
CA ASP A 260 -39.73 19.08 -8.83
C ASP A 260 -39.99 18.15 -7.63
N GLY A 261 -38.98 17.42 -7.16
CA GLY A 261 -39.06 16.49 -6.04
C GLY A 261 -39.80 15.18 -6.35
N ARG A 262 -40.16 14.91 -7.61
CA ARG A 262 -40.89 13.69 -8.03
C ARG A 262 -39.99 12.57 -8.52
N GLY A 263 -38.71 12.59 -8.14
CA GLY A 263 -37.77 11.48 -8.37
C GLY A 263 -38.00 10.31 -7.40
N ASP A 264 -37.07 9.37 -7.37
CA ASP A 264 -37.03 8.30 -6.37
C ASP A 264 -36.89 8.84 -4.94
N VAL A 265 -36.30 10.03 -4.83
CA VAL A 265 -36.09 10.80 -3.60
C VAL A 265 -36.33 12.27 -3.88
N ALA A 266 -36.70 13.01 -2.83
CA ALA A 266 -37.16 14.39 -2.93
C ALA A 266 -36.06 15.40 -3.31
N SER A 267 -34.79 15.10 -3.03
CA SER A 267 -33.67 16.00 -3.29
C SER A 267 -32.36 15.25 -3.50
N ILE A 268 -31.35 15.94 -4.01
CA ILE A 268 -29.98 15.41 -4.16
C ILE A 268 -29.42 15.05 -2.79
N GLN A 269 -29.62 15.90 -1.78
CA GLN A 269 -29.15 15.60 -0.43
C GLN A 269 -29.86 14.38 0.17
N ALA A 270 -31.17 14.23 -0.08
CA ALA A 270 -31.90 13.04 0.34
C ALA A 270 -31.34 11.77 -0.32
N ALA A 271 -30.98 11.83 -1.61
CA ALA A 271 -30.31 10.75 -2.32
C ALA A 271 -28.98 10.38 -1.67
N ILE A 272 -28.12 11.38 -1.43
CA ILE A 272 -26.81 11.22 -0.79
C ILE A 272 -26.95 10.56 0.60
N SER A 273 -27.98 10.94 1.37
CA SER A 273 -28.21 10.41 2.72
C SER A 273 -28.63 8.94 2.77
N VAL A 274 -29.22 8.40 1.68
CA VAL A 274 -29.75 7.02 1.66
C VAL A 274 -28.98 6.07 0.73
N ALA A 275 -28.20 6.62 -0.20
CA ALA A 275 -27.41 5.85 -1.13
C ALA A 275 -26.29 5.07 -0.42
N ARG A 276 -25.90 3.93 -0.98
CA ARG A 276 -24.79 3.09 -0.50
C ARG A 276 -23.54 3.27 -1.38
N PRO A 277 -22.33 3.00 -0.85
CA PRO A 277 -21.12 2.99 -1.66
C PRO A 277 -21.29 2.18 -2.96
N GLY A 278 -20.94 2.79 -4.09
CA GLY A 278 -21.13 2.26 -5.44
C GLY A 278 -22.44 2.68 -6.14
N ASP A 279 -23.38 3.30 -5.43
CA ASP A 279 -24.62 3.83 -6.03
C ASP A 279 -24.34 5.02 -6.96
N THR A 280 -25.24 5.19 -7.93
CA THR A 280 -25.28 6.38 -8.79
C THR A 280 -26.47 7.24 -8.42
N ILE A 281 -26.24 8.53 -8.18
CA ILE A 281 -27.27 9.55 -8.05
C ILE A 281 -27.35 10.25 -9.39
N LEU A 282 -28.40 9.93 -10.17
CA LEU A 282 -28.63 10.48 -11.49
C LEU A 282 -29.59 11.67 -11.38
N VAL A 283 -29.13 12.84 -11.80
CA VAL A 283 -29.84 14.11 -11.62
C VAL A 283 -30.37 14.61 -12.96
N ALA A 284 -31.69 14.75 -13.05
CA ALA A 284 -32.35 15.24 -14.25
C ALA A 284 -31.92 16.68 -14.61
N SER A 285 -32.19 17.07 -15.85
CA SER A 285 -32.11 18.48 -16.26
C SER A 285 -32.97 19.40 -15.39
N GLY A 286 -32.43 20.57 -15.07
CA GLY A 286 -33.13 21.62 -14.34
C GLY A 286 -32.23 22.45 -13.45
N ARG A 287 -32.83 23.47 -12.83
CA ARG A 287 -32.19 24.30 -11.80
C ARG A 287 -32.61 23.83 -10.41
N TYR A 288 -31.63 23.49 -9.61
CA TYR A 288 -31.74 23.00 -8.25
C TYR A 288 -31.34 24.12 -7.30
N THR A 289 -32.31 24.65 -6.57
CA THR A 289 -32.16 25.71 -5.57
C THR A 289 -32.57 25.23 -4.17
N TRP A 290 -32.31 26.05 -3.15
CA TRP A 290 -32.76 25.76 -1.78
C TRP A 290 -34.25 25.48 -1.66
N SER A 291 -35.12 26.11 -2.46
CA SER A 291 -36.56 25.86 -2.42
C SER A 291 -36.96 24.52 -3.04
N SER A 292 -36.19 24.04 -4.02
CA SER A 292 -36.39 22.73 -4.65
C SER A 292 -35.70 21.58 -3.90
N GLN A 293 -34.65 21.87 -3.13
CA GLN A 293 -33.82 20.88 -2.46
C GLN A 293 -34.02 20.84 -0.94
N GLY A 294 -34.61 21.89 -0.36
CA GLY A 294 -34.64 22.13 1.07
C GLY A 294 -35.92 21.65 1.76
N THR A 295 -35.92 20.39 2.17
CA THR A 295 -36.64 19.97 3.39
C THR A 295 -35.79 18.97 4.16
N ASP A 296 -34.73 19.46 4.78
CA ASP A 296 -34.43 18.98 6.13
C ASP A 296 -34.51 20.17 7.06
N ALA A 297 -34.98 19.94 8.27
CA ALA A 297 -35.08 20.93 9.35
C ALA A 297 -33.69 21.34 9.87
N PHE A 298 -32.73 21.50 8.95
CA PHE A 298 -31.42 22.11 9.08
C PHE A 298 -31.37 23.23 8.03
N ARG A 299 -32.09 24.33 8.27
CA ARG A 299 -32.00 25.58 7.47
C ARG A 299 -30.59 26.22 7.46
N THR A 300 -29.56 25.50 7.90
CA THR A 300 -28.20 25.94 8.19
C THR A 300 -27.21 24.79 7.97
N SER A 301 -27.24 24.11 6.83
CA SER A 301 -25.96 23.56 6.36
C SER A 301 -25.08 24.78 6.05
N ASP A 302 -24.45 25.29 7.09
CA ASP A 302 -23.48 26.39 7.10
C ASP A 302 -22.29 26.11 6.17
N TRP A 303 -22.23 24.89 5.66
CA TRP A 303 -21.18 24.32 4.85
C TRP A 303 -21.52 24.32 3.34
N GLY A 304 -22.75 24.00 2.92
CA GLY A 304 -23.15 24.06 1.50
C GLY A 304 -24.52 23.46 1.20
N MET A 305 -25.09 23.77 0.02
CA MET A 305 -26.40 23.28 -0.42
C MET A 305 -26.42 21.76 -0.65
N ILE A 306 -25.35 21.22 -1.23
CA ILE A 306 -25.11 19.78 -1.34
C ILE A 306 -23.90 19.45 -0.48
N THR A 307 -24.02 18.46 0.39
CA THR A 307 -22.98 18.08 1.34
C THR A 307 -22.71 16.59 1.34
N PHE A 308 -21.42 16.24 1.26
CA PHE A 308 -20.90 14.90 1.53
C PHE A 308 -20.13 14.90 2.86
N TRP A 309 -20.45 13.97 3.74
CA TRP A 309 -19.85 13.82 5.07
C TRP A 309 -18.87 12.63 5.15
N ARG A 310 -18.12 12.54 6.25
CA ARG A 310 -16.91 11.70 6.40
C ARG A 310 -17.07 10.19 6.18
N ASP A 311 -18.29 9.67 6.25
CA ASP A 311 -18.54 8.22 6.13
C ASP A 311 -19.05 7.84 4.73
N GLN A 312 -19.12 8.79 3.80
CA GLN A 312 -19.68 8.60 2.47
C GLN A 312 -18.57 8.37 1.43
N LYS A 313 -18.37 7.13 0.98
CA LYS A 313 -17.34 6.73 0.02
C LYS A 313 -17.94 6.10 -1.25
N ASP A 314 -17.20 6.16 -2.35
CA ASP A 314 -17.53 5.52 -3.64
C ASP A 314 -18.89 5.92 -4.24
N PHE A 315 -19.25 7.21 -4.17
CA PHE A 315 -20.51 7.72 -4.73
C PHE A 315 -20.29 8.41 -6.08
N THR A 316 -21.18 8.16 -7.04
CA THR A 316 -21.25 8.93 -8.28
C THR A 316 -22.47 9.86 -8.24
N LEU A 317 -22.25 11.17 -8.25
CA LEU A 317 -23.28 12.17 -8.54
C LEU A 317 -23.10 12.62 -9.99
N ARG A 318 -24.10 12.35 -10.84
CA ARG A 318 -24.00 12.57 -12.28
C ARG A 318 -25.25 13.26 -12.81
N SER A 319 -25.08 14.24 -13.68
CA SER A 319 -26.19 14.84 -14.41
C SER A 319 -26.61 13.98 -15.60
N GLU A 320 -27.88 14.10 -15.99
CA GLU A 320 -28.42 13.40 -17.15
C GLU A 320 -27.96 14.03 -18.48
N ASP A 321 -27.99 15.37 -18.57
CA ASP A 321 -27.80 16.10 -19.83
C ASP A 321 -26.60 17.09 -19.79
N GLY A 322 -25.67 16.88 -18.86
CA GLY A 322 -24.45 17.69 -18.76
C GLY A 322 -24.62 19.05 -18.09
N PRO A 323 -23.52 19.83 -18.00
CA PRO A 323 -23.45 21.00 -17.13
C PRO A 323 -24.32 22.16 -17.60
N GLU A 324 -24.62 22.27 -18.90
CA GLU A 324 -25.47 23.33 -19.46
C GLU A 324 -26.94 23.20 -19.04
N ALA A 325 -27.39 21.99 -18.71
CA ALA A 325 -28.78 21.69 -18.42
C ALA A 325 -29.06 21.41 -16.93
N THR A 326 -28.06 20.96 -16.17
CA THR A 326 -28.21 20.63 -14.74
C THR A 326 -27.43 21.61 -13.85
N ILE A 327 -28.16 22.54 -13.26
CA ILE A 327 -27.63 23.72 -12.56
C ILE A 327 -27.91 23.62 -11.06
N ILE A 328 -26.86 23.75 -10.26
CA ILE A 328 -26.88 23.88 -8.80
C ILE A 328 -26.69 25.36 -8.46
N ASP A 329 -27.74 26.00 -7.93
CA ASP A 329 -27.80 27.44 -7.69
C ASP A 329 -28.37 27.73 -6.29
N PRO A 330 -27.54 28.07 -5.30
CA PRO A 330 -28.00 28.37 -3.97
C PRO A 330 -28.51 29.83 -3.85
N GLU A 331 -28.68 30.55 -4.96
CA GLU A 331 -29.31 31.86 -5.07
C GLU A 331 -28.59 32.95 -4.25
N GLY A 332 -27.26 33.00 -4.35
CA GLY A 332 -26.43 33.96 -3.60
C GLY A 332 -26.22 33.59 -2.14
N ARG A 333 -26.60 32.38 -1.70
CA ARG A 333 -26.56 31.97 -0.30
C ARG A 333 -25.62 30.81 -0.07
N ASN A 334 -24.55 31.01 0.69
CA ASN A 334 -23.61 29.95 1.04
C ASN A 334 -23.05 29.26 -0.22
N ARG A 335 -22.48 28.07 -0.09
CA ARG A 335 -21.76 27.36 -1.16
C ARG A 335 -22.68 26.39 -1.89
N CYS A 336 -22.34 26.07 -3.14
CA CYS A 336 -23.10 25.06 -3.88
C CYS A 336 -22.81 23.64 -3.36
N LEU A 337 -21.52 23.30 -3.17
CA LEU A 337 -21.05 21.97 -2.81
C LEU A 337 -20.04 22.01 -1.66
N TYR A 338 -20.19 21.12 -0.69
CA TYR A 338 -19.21 20.90 0.36
C TYR A 338 -18.93 19.40 0.51
N ILE A 339 -17.68 19.00 0.30
CA ILE A 339 -17.27 17.61 0.47
C ILE A 339 -16.25 17.57 1.61
N MET A 340 -16.55 16.78 2.65
CA MET A 340 -15.61 16.58 3.73
C MET A 340 -15.38 15.13 4.16
N GLY A 341 -14.13 14.88 4.53
CA GLY A 341 -13.67 13.64 5.13
C GLY A 341 -12.93 12.73 4.14
N TYR A 342 -12.24 11.73 4.69
CA TYR A 342 -11.37 10.77 4.00
C TYR A 342 -12.17 9.82 3.10
N ASN A 343 -12.94 10.44 2.22
CA ASN A 343 -13.90 9.88 1.32
C ASN A 343 -13.16 9.66 0.01
N ASP A 344 -12.87 8.40 -0.26
CA ASP A 344 -12.28 7.99 -1.53
C ASP A 344 -13.42 7.65 -2.50
N GLY A 345 -13.18 7.86 -3.79
CA GLY A 345 -14.10 7.43 -4.85
C GLY A 345 -15.35 8.29 -5.08
N ILE A 346 -15.41 9.53 -4.55
CA ILE A 346 -16.49 10.46 -4.92
C ILE A 346 -16.24 10.98 -6.34
N VAL A 347 -17.22 10.77 -7.23
CA VAL A 347 -17.22 11.29 -8.60
C VAL A 347 -18.39 12.26 -8.77
N ILE A 348 -18.09 13.49 -9.20
CA ILE A 348 -19.07 14.51 -9.56
C ILE A 348 -18.93 14.82 -11.05
N ASP A 349 -20.00 14.62 -11.82
CA ASP A 349 -19.92 14.64 -13.29
C ASP A 349 -21.07 15.43 -13.91
N GLY A 350 -20.73 16.49 -14.66
CA GLY A 350 -21.67 17.16 -15.54
C GLY A 350 -22.54 18.25 -14.91
N PHE A 351 -22.07 19.00 -13.91
CA PHE A 351 -22.89 20.01 -13.24
C PHE A 351 -22.38 21.43 -13.45
N THR A 352 -23.30 22.39 -13.55
CA THR A 352 -22.97 23.80 -13.29
C THR A 352 -23.21 24.13 -11.82
N PHE A 353 -22.20 24.66 -11.14
CA PHE A 353 -22.26 25.26 -9.81
C PHE A 353 -22.17 26.78 -9.94
N THR A 354 -23.24 27.50 -9.60
CA THR A 354 -23.31 28.94 -9.83
C THR A 354 -23.94 29.70 -8.68
N GLY A 355 -23.57 30.97 -8.52
CA GLY A 355 -24.23 31.88 -7.59
C GLY A 355 -23.97 31.57 -6.12
N GLY A 356 -22.97 30.75 -5.80
CA GLY A 356 -22.55 30.52 -4.42
C GLY A 356 -21.73 31.67 -3.86
N ASP A 357 -21.93 31.98 -2.58
CA ASP A 357 -21.21 32.99 -1.81
C ASP A 357 -20.66 32.40 -0.49
N GLY A 358 -19.35 32.18 -0.47
CA GLY A 358 -18.62 31.63 0.68
C GLY A 358 -18.56 32.55 1.91
N HIS A 359 -18.92 33.83 1.80
CA HIS A 359 -18.90 34.78 2.93
C HIS A 359 -19.96 34.47 4.00
N GLY A 360 -21.01 33.72 3.63
CA GLY A 360 -22.13 33.36 4.52
C GLY A 360 -21.83 32.27 5.54
N SER A 361 -20.59 31.78 5.66
CA SER A 361 -20.24 30.67 6.56
C SER A 361 -20.05 31.12 8.02
N PRO A 362 -20.90 30.71 8.98
CA PRO A 362 -20.80 31.13 10.38
C PRO A 362 -19.57 30.59 11.12
N TYR A 363 -18.84 29.64 10.54
CA TYR A 363 -17.59 29.13 11.12
C TYR A 363 -16.33 29.91 10.69
N GLY A 364 -16.47 31.02 9.96
CA GLY A 364 -15.34 31.87 9.55
C GLY A 364 -14.50 31.33 8.38
N TYR A 365 -14.82 30.14 7.86
CA TYR A 365 -14.21 29.56 6.67
C TYR A 365 -14.77 30.21 5.39
N GLN A 366 -14.37 31.42 5.04
CA GLN A 366 -14.94 32.17 3.90
C GLN A 366 -14.44 31.65 2.52
N TYR A 367 -14.17 30.35 2.40
CA TYR A 367 -13.62 29.69 1.22
C TYR A 367 -14.73 29.19 0.27
N GLY A 368 -14.42 29.08 -1.04
CA GLY A 368 -15.12 28.17 -1.93
C GLY A 368 -16.58 28.48 -2.22
N GLY A 369 -16.91 29.54 -2.97
CA GLY A 369 -18.31 29.86 -3.30
C GLY A 369 -19.01 28.74 -4.10
N GLY A 370 -18.33 28.20 -5.11
CA GLY A 370 -18.84 27.06 -5.88
C GLY A 370 -18.71 25.76 -5.07
N ALA A 371 -17.49 25.39 -4.69
CA ALA A 371 -17.26 24.23 -3.84
C ALA A 371 -16.12 24.39 -2.82
N VAL A 372 -16.24 23.66 -1.72
CA VAL A 372 -15.13 23.38 -0.80
C VAL A 372 -14.87 21.88 -0.74
N LEU A 373 -13.61 21.51 -0.92
CA LEU A 373 -13.10 20.16 -0.76
C LEU A 373 -12.22 20.14 0.49
N HIS A 374 -12.63 19.43 1.53
CA HIS A 374 -11.95 19.40 2.81
C HIS A 374 -11.60 17.98 3.28
N LEU A 375 -10.31 17.64 3.34
CA LEU A 375 -9.82 16.31 3.75
C LEU A 375 -10.32 15.15 2.87
N THR A 376 -10.50 15.38 1.57
CA THR A 376 -11.16 14.46 0.62
C THR A 376 -10.42 14.38 -0.73
N SER A 377 -10.62 13.29 -1.48
CA SER A 377 -9.97 13.04 -2.78
C SER A 377 -10.98 12.78 -3.91
N PRO A 378 -11.87 13.74 -4.24
CA PRO A 378 -12.89 13.55 -5.25
C PRO A 378 -12.35 13.75 -6.67
N THR A 379 -13.04 13.14 -7.64
CA THR A 379 -12.92 13.47 -9.05
C THR A 379 -14.11 14.32 -9.48
N LEU A 380 -13.84 15.53 -9.98
CA LEU A 380 -14.83 16.40 -10.59
C LEU A 380 -14.53 16.49 -12.08
N ARG A 381 -15.51 16.19 -12.92
CA ARG A 381 -15.34 16.23 -14.37
C ARG A 381 -16.53 16.80 -15.11
N ASN A 382 -16.28 17.41 -16.26
CA ASN A 382 -17.32 18.04 -17.08
C ASN A 382 -18.17 19.05 -16.29
N CYS A 383 -17.57 19.73 -15.32
CA CYS A 383 -18.27 20.65 -14.41
C CYS A 383 -17.96 22.11 -14.76
N ILE A 384 -18.92 22.99 -14.51
CA ILE A 384 -18.76 24.44 -14.68
C ILE A 384 -18.93 25.13 -13.33
N PHE A 385 -17.91 25.82 -12.85
CA PHE A 385 -17.96 26.71 -11.69
C PHE A 385 -18.07 28.14 -12.19
N ARG A 386 -19.27 28.72 -12.10
CA ARG A 386 -19.61 30.00 -12.71
C ARG A 386 -20.06 31.05 -11.70
N ASN A 387 -19.53 32.26 -11.80
CA ASN A 387 -20.05 33.44 -11.07
C ASN A 387 -20.17 33.20 -9.55
N ASN A 388 -19.22 32.45 -8.97
CA ASN A 388 -19.19 32.20 -7.54
C ASN A 388 -18.25 33.18 -6.82
N VAL A 389 -18.52 33.41 -5.55
CA VAL A 389 -17.82 34.40 -4.72
C VAL A 389 -17.25 33.72 -3.47
N GLY A 390 -16.00 34.00 -3.13
CA GLY A 390 -15.38 33.57 -1.89
C GLY A 390 -14.23 34.49 -1.47
N VAL A 391 -13.60 34.25 -0.33
CA VAL A 391 -12.33 34.91 0.05
C VAL A 391 -11.17 34.20 -0.63
N ALA A 392 -11.16 32.87 -0.59
CA ALA A 392 -10.18 32.06 -1.29
C ALA A 392 -10.92 30.97 -2.07
N GLY A 393 -10.63 30.86 -3.37
CA GLY A 393 -11.33 29.91 -4.24
C GLY A 393 -12.76 30.33 -4.51
N GLY A 394 -12.99 31.36 -5.33
CA GLY A 394 -14.36 31.78 -5.67
C GLY A 394 -15.14 30.61 -6.28
N GLY A 395 -14.56 29.97 -7.30
CA GLY A 395 -15.06 28.72 -7.86
C GLY A 395 -14.87 27.54 -6.90
N VAL A 396 -13.62 27.19 -6.59
CA VAL A 396 -13.31 26.05 -5.71
C VAL A 396 -12.20 26.37 -4.73
N ALA A 397 -12.38 25.95 -3.48
CA ALA A 397 -11.33 25.87 -2.49
C ALA A 397 -11.03 24.42 -2.11
N ASN A 398 -9.81 23.99 -2.36
CA ASN A 398 -9.28 22.67 -2.03
C ASN A 398 -8.32 22.78 -0.83
N VAL A 399 -8.76 22.32 0.35
CA VAL A 399 -8.11 22.56 1.64
C VAL A 399 -7.99 21.28 2.48
N GLY A 400 -6.93 21.13 3.28
CA GLY A 400 -6.63 19.90 4.01
C GLY A 400 -5.79 18.89 3.21
N GLN A 401 -5.62 17.66 3.72
CA GLN A 401 -4.86 16.59 3.08
C GLN A 401 -5.71 15.89 2.00
N ASN A 402 -5.50 16.24 0.72
CA ASN A 402 -6.42 15.91 -0.37
C ASN A 402 -5.67 15.48 -1.64
N THR A 403 -6.31 14.64 -2.46
CA THR A 403 -5.95 14.44 -3.87
C THR A 403 -7.18 14.68 -4.73
N ALA A 404 -7.43 15.96 -5.06
CA ALA A 404 -8.55 16.30 -5.93
C ALA A 404 -8.12 16.22 -7.39
N VAL A 405 -8.99 15.65 -8.22
CA VAL A 405 -8.80 15.57 -9.68
C VAL A 405 -9.90 16.38 -10.35
N PHE A 406 -9.50 17.33 -11.18
CA PHE A 406 -10.39 18.09 -12.05
C PHE A 406 -10.05 17.78 -13.50
N GLU A 407 -11.05 17.32 -14.25
CA GLU A 407 -10.90 16.97 -15.67
C GLU A 407 -11.98 17.68 -16.48
N ASP A 408 -11.60 18.38 -17.54
CA ASP A 408 -12.56 19.00 -18.46
C ASP A 408 -13.54 19.95 -17.74
N CYS A 409 -13.03 20.67 -16.72
CA CYS A 409 -13.81 21.60 -15.91
C CYS A 409 -13.58 23.06 -16.34
N THR A 410 -14.63 23.88 -16.25
CA THR A 410 -14.55 25.32 -16.53
C THR A 410 -14.80 26.15 -15.27
N PHE A 411 -13.89 27.07 -14.96
CA PHE A 411 -14.00 28.06 -13.90
C PHE A 411 -14.15 29.44 -14.54
N VAL A 412 -15.36 30.01 -14.53
CA VAL A 412 -15.67 31.23 -15.28
C VAL A 412 -16.32 32.32 -14.43
N GLY A 413 -15.80 33.55 -14.54
CA GLY A 413 -16.41 34.72 -13.90
C GLY A 413 -16.46 34.67 -12.37
N ASN A 414 -15.64 33.82 -11.74
CA ASN A 414 -15.61 33.71 -10.28
C ASN A 414 -14.81 34.87 -9.67
N ARG A 415 -15.17 35.26 -8.45
CA ARG A 415 -14.53 36.36 -7.71
C ARG A 415 -14.00 35.89 -6.38
N ALA A 416 -12.77 36.27 -6.06
CA ALA A 416 -12.24 36.08 -4.70
C ALA A 416 -11.25 37.14 -4.25
N GLN A 417 -10.74 37.03 -3.02
CA GLN A 417 -9.54 37.76 -2.64
C GLN A 417 -8.30 37.09 -3.24
N VAL A 418 -8.20 35.76 -3.15
CA VAL A 418 -7.11 34.96 -3.73
C VAL A 418 -7.64 33.75 -4.48
N GLY A 419 -7.05 33.41 -5.63
CA GLY A 419 -7.39 32.19 -6.37
C GLY A 419 -8.84 32.18 -6.82
N ALA A 420 -9.28 33.15 -7.62
CA ALA A 420 -10.71 33.36 -7.83
C ALA A 420 -11.41 32.19 -8.55
N GLY A 421 -10.76 31.54 -9.53
CA GLY A 421 -11.24 30.28 -10.07
C GLY A 421 -10.98 29.11 -9.10
N TYR A 422 -9.71 28.90 -8.74
CA TYR A 422 -9.28 27.80 -7.87
C TYR A 422 -8.29 28.26 -6.80
N TYR A 423 -8.50 27.82 -5.57
CA TYR A 423 -7.53 27.93 -4.50
C TYR A 423 -7.18 26.54 -3.99
N GLY A 424 -5.92 26.14 -4.17
CA GLY A 424 -5.38 24.95 -3.56
C GLY A 424 -4.54 25.31 -2.35
N GLY A 425 -5.08 25.22 -1.13
CA GLY A 425 -4.37 25.49 0.13
C GLY A 425 -4.24 24.30 1.08
N GLY A 426 -4.41 23.09 0.55
CA GLY A 426 -4.20 21.84 1.27
C GLY A 426 -2.74 21.54 1.59
N SER A 427 -2.55 20.48 2.37
CA SER A 427 -1.25 19.83 2.56
C SER A 427 -1.17 18.63 1.61
N ILE A 428 0.03 18.07 1.44
CA ILE A 428 0.27 16.79 0.75
C ILE A 428 -0.86 15.76 1.00
N PRO A 429 -1.36 15.04 -0.03
CA PRO A 429 -0.73 14.74 -1.33
C PRO A 429 -0.99 15.77 -2.47
N ARG A 430 -0.65 15.42 -3.72
CA ARG A 430 -0.75 16.25 -4.92
C ARG A 430 -2.16 16.21 -5.52
N SER A 431 -2.63 17.34 -6.06
CA SER A 431 -3.89 17.43 -6.84
C SER A 431 -3.63 17.65 -8.34
N PHE A 432 -4.64 17.46 -9.17
CA PHE A 432 -4.52 17.52 -10.63
C PHE A 432 -5.61 18.41 -11.26
N LEU A 433 -5.20 19.30 -12.15
CA LEU A 433 -6.05 20.11 -13.02
C LEU A 433 -5.70 19.76 -14.47
N ARG A 434 -6.61 19.12 -15.21
CA ARG A 434 -6.37 18.61 -16.56
C ARG A 434 -7.42 19.08 -17.53
N ARG A 435 -7.01 19.68 -18.65
CA ARG A 435 -7.93 20.18 -19.68
C ARG A 435 -9.00 21.14 -19.10
N CYS A 436 -8.61 21.90 -18.08
CA CYS A 436 -9.49 22.84 -17.42
C CYS A 436 -9.35 24.25 -18.02
N ALA A 437 -10.43 25.02 -17.99
CA ALA A 437 -10.45 26.41 -18.43
C ALA A 437 -10.69 27.37 -17.25
N PHE A 438 -9.86 28.40 -17.11
CA PHE A 438 -10.00 29.49 -16.15
C PHE A 438 -10.23 30.79 -16.92
N LEU A 439 -11.47 31.25 -16.95
CA LEU A 439 -11.93 32.30 -17.84
C LEU A 439 -12.47 33.50 -17.06
N ALA A 440 -11.95 34.70 -17.31
CA ALA A 440 -12.48 35.95 -16.77
C ALA A 440 -12.68 35.97 -15.24
N ASN A 441 -11.87 35.24 -14.48
CA ASN A 441 -11.94 35.24 -13.02
C ASN A 441 -11.19 36.44 -12.44
N THR A 442 -11.69 36.98 -11.33
CA THR A 442 -11.18 38.25 -10.76
C THR A 442 -10.81 38.12 -9.29
N ALA A 443 -9.55 38.41 -8.95
CA ALA A 443 -9.04 38.40 -7.58
C ALA A 443 -8.74 39.83 -7.07
N THR A 444 -9.14 40.19 -5.85
CA THR A 444 -8.74 41.50 -5.29
C THR A 444 -7.28 41.52 -4.83
N THR A 445 -6.65 40.38 -4.59
CA THR A 445 -5.23 40.28 -4.20
C THR A 445 -4.38 39.62 -5.27
N THR A 446 -4.58 38.34 -5.59
CA THR A 446 -3.68 37.60 -6.51
C THR A 446 -4.31 36.32 -7.05
N GLY A 447 -3.81 35.84 -8.18
CA GLY A 447 -4.27 34.62 -8.83
C GLY A 447 -5.72 34.74 -9.24
N GLY A 448 -6.01 35.63 -10.21
CA GLY A 448 -7.34 35.72 -10.79
C GLY A 448 -7.84 34.35 -11.24
N GLY A 449 -7.02 33.62 -11.99
CA GLY A 449 -7.32 32.24 -12.35
C GLY A 449 -7.19 31.28 -11.17
N ALA A 450 -5.98 31.11 -10.64
CA ALA A 450 -5.71 30.16 -9.59
C ALA A 450 -4.61 30.59 -8.60
N VAL A 451 -4.69 30.04 -7.39
CA VAL A 451 -3.62 30.06 -6.40
C VAL A 451 -3.31 28.64 -5.97
N ILE A 452 -2.02 28.30 -5.97
CA ILE A 452 -1.48 27.09 -5.35
C ILE A 452 -0.71 27.52 -4.10
N ASP A 453 -1.03 26.93 -2.98
CA ASP A 453 -0.44 27.20 -1.68
C ASP A 453 -0.27 25.89 -0.92
N THR A 454 0.94 25.64 -0.40
CA THR A 454 1.33 24.46 0.41
C THR A 454 1.25 23.07 -0.23
N GLN A 455 0.31 22.80 -1.14
CA GLN A 455 0.20 21.54 -1.88
C GLN A 455 0.84 21.65 -3.27
N ALA A 456 1.32 20.52 -3.80
CA ALA A 456 1.64 20.43 -5.22
C ALA A 456 0.35 20.25 -6.05
N VAL A 457 0.27 20.94 -7.19
CA VAL A 457 -0.81 20.77 -8.16
C VAL A 457 -0.21 20.69 -9.54
N ASP A 458 -0.49 19.59 -10.25
CA ASP A 458 -0.12 19.49 -11.66
C ASP A 458 -1.22 20.10 -12.51
N ILE A 459 -0.85 21.09 -13.32
CA ILE A 459 -1.72 21.80 -14.24
C ILE A 459 -1.30 21.39 -15.65
N VAL A 460 -2.16 20.62 -16.32
CA VAL A 460 -1.82 20.01 -17.61
C VAL A 460 -2.88 20.33 -18.64
N ASP A 461 -2.46 20.84 -19.79
CA ASP A 461 -3.32 21.20 -20.92
C ASP A 461 -4.47 22.15 -20.53
N CYS A 462 -4.22 23.05 -19.57
CA CYS A 462 -5.19 24.02 -19.09
C CYS A 462 -5.06 25.38 -19.79
N VAL A 463 -6.14 26.16 -19.78
CA VAL A 463 -6.17 27.50 -20.36
C VAL A 463 -6.57 28.54 -19.32
N PHE A 464 -5.81 29.62 -19.21
CA PHE A 464 -6.04 30.79 -18.35
C PHE A 464 -6.22 32.02 -19.25
N VAL A 465 -7.46 32.48 -19.39
CA VAL A 465 -7.81 33.56 -20.31
C VAL A 465 -8.55 34.70 -19.61
N GLY A 466 -8.08 35.93 -19.81
CA GLY A 466 -8.79 37.11 -19.33
C GLY A 466 -8.91 37.20 -17.80
N ASN A 467 -8.11 36.43 -17.05
CA ASN A 467 -8.17 36.49 -15.59
C ASN A 467 -7.45 37.75 -15.09
N SER A 468 -7.94 38.33 -14.00
CA SER A 468 -7.41 39.57 -13.48
C SER A 468 -7.18 39.56 -11.97
N ALA A 469 -6.17 40.33 -11.52
CA ALA A 469 -5.99 40.64 -10.11
C ALA A 469 -5.70 42.12 -9.89
N GLU A 470 -6.20 42.72 -8.81
CA GLU A 470 -5.99 44.15 -8.52
C GLU A 470 -4.57 44.47 -8.03
N THR A 471 -3.83 43.49 -7.50
CA THR A 471 -2.47 43.71 -6.97
C THR A 471 -1.45 42.73 -7.55
N GLY A 472 -1.71 41.42 -7.47
CA GLY A 472 -0.75 40.35 -7.72
C GLY A 472 -0.80 39.77 -9.13
N ALA A 473 -0.78 38.44 -9.20
CA ALA A 473 -0.76 37.70 -10.46
C ALA A 473 -2.16 37.69 -11.12
N GLY A 474 -2.25 38.02 -12.40
CA GLY A 474 -3.50 37.91 -13.15
C GLY A 474 -3.99 36.47 -13.29
N ALA A 475 -3.09 35.55 -13.64
CA ALA A 475 -3.45 34.15 -13.89
C ALA A 475 -3.18 33.23 -12.70
N LEU A 476 -1.91 32.92 -12.42
CA LEU A 476 -1.50 31.89 -11.48
C LEU A 476 -0.52 32.46 -10.45
N ALA A 477 -0.79 32.22 -9.17
CA ALA A 477 0.21 32.45 -8.12
C ALA A 477 0.49 31.17 -7.34
N VAL A 478 1.76 30.95 -7.03
CA VAL A 478 2.27 29.75 -6.38
C VAL A 478 3.06 30.14 -5.13
N TYR A 479 2.71 29.52 -4.00
CA TYR A 479 3.28 29.79 -2.69
C TYR A 479 3.62 28.49 -1.96
N ARG A 480 4.76 28.46 -1.27
CA ARG A 480 5.08 27.43 -0.26
C ARG A 480 4.92 25.98 -0.75
N ASN A 481 5.12 25.72 -2.04
CA ASN A 481 4.94 24.39 -2.63
C ASN A 481 6.30 23.75 -2.97
N HIS A 482 6.34 22.43 -3.05
CA HIS A 482 7.61 21.70 -3.21
C HIS A 482 7.86 21.07 -4.61
N ALA A 483 6.92 21.20 -5.56
CA ALA A 483 7.09 20.88 -6.99
C ALA A 483 5.72 20.79 -7.69
N SER A 484 5.26 21.90 -8.27
CA SER A 484 4.12 21.91 -9.20
C SER A 484 4.63 21.93 -10.63
N VAL A 485 3.83 21.39 -11.56
CA VAL A 485 4.12 21.42 -12.99
C VAL A 485 3.01 22.16 -13.72
N VAL A 486 3.39 22.98 -14.69
CA VAL A 486 2.52 23.59 -15.70
C VAL A 486 3.00 23.09 -17.05
N ASP A 487 2.21 22.23 -17.69
CA ASP A 487 2.63 21.57 -18.93
C ASP A 487 1.54 21.67 -19.99
N GLY A 488 1.91 22.07 -21.20
CA GLY A 488 0.95 22.22 -22.30
C GLY A 488 -0.09 23.33 -22.11
N CYS A 489 0.15 24.32 -21.25
CA CYS A 489 -0.88 25.29 -20.85
C CYS A 489 -0.86 26.60 -21.66
N THR A 490 -1.98 27.31 -21.71
CA THR A 490 -2.11 28.62 -22.39
C THR A 490 -2.50 29.71 -21.39
N PHE A 491 -1.73 30.79 -21.34
CA PHE A 491 -1.97 31.99 -20.51
C PHE A 491 -2.07 33.21 -21.43
N VAL A 492 -3.31 33.65 -21.71
CA VAL A 492 -3.58 34.73 -22.66
C VAL A 492 -4.45 35.82 -22.06
N ALA A 493 -4.10 37.09 -22.34
CA ALA A 493 -4.91 38.24 -21.96
C ALA A 493 -5.17 38.36 -20.45
N ASN A 494 -4.32 37.80 -19.60
CA ASN A 494 -4.44 37.96 -18.15
C ASN A 494 -3.87 39.32 -17.72
N HIS A 495 -4.41 39.88 -16.65
CA HIS A 495 -4.05 41.20 -16.16
C HIS A 495 -3.66 41.16 -14.68
N GLY A 496 -2.44 41.59 -14.36
CA GLY A 496 -2.00 41.72 -12.97
C GLY A 496 -0.95 42.81 -12.84
N PRO A 497 -1.15 43.86 -12.02
CA PRO A 497 -0.25 45.00 -11.96
C PRO A 497 1.19 44.65 -11.55
N GLN A 498 1.38 43.68 -10.65
CA GLN A 498 2.72 43.21 -10.26
C GLN A 498 3.22 42.11 -11.20
N THR A 499 2.34 41.24 -11.68
CA THR A 499 2.71 40.08 -12.51
C THR A 499 1.52 39.72 -13.38
N SER A 500 1.69 39.69 -14.69
CA SER A 500 0.55 39.51 -15.59
C SER A 500 0.09 38.05 -15.66
N ALA A 501 1.03 37.09 -15.70
CA ALA A 501 0.71 35.66 -15.79
C ALA A 501 1.04 34.87 -14.50
N ILE A 502 2.31 34.53 -14.28
CA ILE A 502 2.73 33.52 -13.28
C ILE A 502 3.62 34.13 -12.20
N ARG A 503 3.23 33.98 -10.94
CA ARG A 503 3.98 34.48 -9.77
C ARG A 503 4.37 33.36 -8.81
N LEU A 504 5.63 33.34 -8.37
CA LEU A 504 6.14 32.43 -7.34
C LEU A 504 6.69 33.24 -6.15
N ARG A 505 6.33 32.85 -4.93
CA ARG A 505 6.87 33.42 -3.68
C ARG A 505 6.92 32.37 -2.57
N ASN A 506 7.64 32.70 -1.51
CA ASN A 506 7.73 31.95 -0.26
C ASN A 506 8.13 30.48 -0.46
N ILE A 507 9.30 30.24 -1.07
CA ILE A 507 9.83 28.89 -1.28
C ILE A 507 8.87 28.05 -2.13
N ALA A 508 8.67 28.48 -3.37
CA ALA A 508 7.80 27.84 -4.34
C ALA A 508 8.60 27.31 -5.53
N ASP A 509 8.32 26.08 -5.95
CA ASP A 509 8.99 25.43 -7.07
C ASP A 509 7.99 25.14 -8.20
N LEU A 510 8.27 25.66 -9.41
CA LEU A 510 7.43 25.48 -10.58
C LEU A 510 8.27 25.15 -11.82
N THR A 511 7.89 24.07 -12.51
CA THR A 511 8.36 23.79 -13.87
C THR A 511 7.26 24.14 -14.87
N VAL A 512 7.60 24.95 -15.87
CA VAL A 512 6.71 25.36 -16.95
C VAL A 512 7.24 24.81 -18.27
N THR A 513 6.49 23.92 -18.92
CA THR A 513 6.88 23.30 -20.19
C THR A 513 5.77 23.38 -21.22
N ARG A 514 6.14 23.38 -22.50
CA ARG A 514 5.19 23.31 -23.63
C ARG A 514 4.06 24.34 -23.55
N SER A 515 4.30 25.48 -22.93
CA SER A 515 3.24 26.42 -22.55
C SER A 515 3.34 27.72 -23.32
N LEU A 516 2.19 28.31 -23.64
CA LEU A 516 2.04 29.60 -24.30
C LEU A 516 1.73 30.67 -23.25
N ILE A 517 2.58 31.69 -23.14
CA ILE A 517 2.39 32.85 -22.25
C ILE A 517 2.40 34.09 -23.13
N ALA A 518 1.21 34.56 -23.53
CA ALA A 518 1.12 35.64 -24.50
C ALA A 518 0.08 36.71 -24.21
N PHE A 519 0.35 37.94 -24.65
CA PHE A 519 -0.59 39.06 -24.60
C PHE A 519 -1.13 39.36 -23.19
N ASN A 520 -0.36 39.03 -22.14
CA ASN A 520 -0.73 39.38 -20.76
C ASN A 520 -0.30 40.82 -20.47
N SER A 521 -1.04 41.52 -19.61
CA SER A 521 -0.86 42.96 -19.39
C SER A 521 -0.68 43.31 -17.91
N GLY A 522 -0.11 44.50 -17.64
CA GLY A 522 0.26 44.96 -16.31
C GLY A 522 1.76 44.77 -16.04
N GLY A 523 2.11 43.88 -15.12
CA GLY A 523 3.50 43.54 -14.79
C GLY A 523 4.12 42.51 -15.74
N ALA A 524 5.35 42.09 -15.43
CA ALA A 524 6.07 41.06 -16.17
C ALA A 524 5.28 39.72 -16.21
N PRO A 525 5.46 38.87 -17.24
CA PRO A 525 4.76 37.59 -17.34
C PRO A 525 5.16 36.62 -16.22
N PHE A 526 6.40 36.72 -15.73
CA PHE A 526 6.90 35.92 -14.62
C PHE A 526 7.42 36.80 -13.50
N PHE A 527 7.18 36.37 -12.27
CA PHE A 527 7.80 36.94 -11.08
C PHE A 527 8.18 35.84 -10.11
N THR A 528 9.39 35.91 -9.56
CA THR A 528 9.94 34.92 -8.63
C THR A 528 10.65 35.65 -7.48
N ALA A 529 10.32 35.30 -6.24
CA ALA A 529 10.98 35.87 -5.05
C ALA A 529 11.03 34.89 -3.88
N ASP A 530 11.71 35.27 -2.79
CA ASP A 530 11.74 34.56 -1.51
C ASP A 530 12.17 33.08 -1.65
N ASN A 531 13.33 32.86 -2.29
CA ASN A 531 13.91 31.53 -2.56
C ASN A 531 12.98 30.59 -3.33
N SER A 532 12.22 31.12 -4.28
CA SER A 532 11.39 30.33 -5.19
C SER A 532 12.13 30.04 -6.49
N GLU A 533 11.94 28.86 -7.04
CA GLU A 533 12.59 28.39 -8.26
C GLU A 533 11.61 28.24 -9.42
N LEU A 534 11.96 28.82 -10.56
CA LEU A 534 11.22 28.69 -11.81
C LEU A 534 12.12 28.02 -12.85
N ALA A 535 11.66 26.93 -13.43
CA ALA A 535 12.28 26.32 -14.60
C ALA A 535 11.33 26.42 -15.79
N VAL A 536 11.81 26.88 -16.95
CA VAL A 536 11.00 27.06 -18.15
C VAL A 536 11.66 26.38 -19.34
N GLY A 537 10.92 25.54 -20.05
CA GLY A 537 11.40 24.88 -21.27
C GLY A 537 10.31 24.79 -22.32
N CYS A 538 10.71 24.66 -23.59
CA CYS A 538 9.77 24.36 -24.67
C CYS A 538 8.55 25.30 -24.72
N SER A 539 8.67 26.54 -24.26
CA SER A 539 7.53 27.44 -24.04
C SER A 539 7.65 28.70 -24.90
N LEU A 540 6.52 29.31 -25.24
CA LEU A 540 6.48 30.54 -26.03
C LEU A 540 6.06 31.72 -25.15
N VAL A 541 6.86 32.79 -25.15
CA VAL A 541 6.58 34.02 -24.40
C VAL A 541 6.55 35.22 -25.35
N PHE A 542 5.41 35.88 -25.51
CA PHE A 542 5.29 37.00 -26.47
C PHE A 542 4.18 38.02 -26.14
N GLY A 543 4.41 39.30 -26.40
CA GLY A 543 3.40 40.34 -26.26
C GLY A 543 3.01 40.65 -24.81
N ASN A 544 3.89 40.35 -23.83
CA ASN A 544 3.62 40.58 -22.41
C ASN A 544 4.22 41.90 -21.89
N GLY A 545 4.73 42.74 -22.79
CA GLY A 545 5.54 43.93 -22.48
C GLY A 545 7.01 43.59 -22.18
N VAL A 546 7.28 42.43 -21.57
CA VAL A 546 8.61 41.84 -21.40
C VAL A 546 8.56 40.39 -21.88
N ASP A 547 9.23 40.11 -23.00
CA ASP A 547 9.21 38.80 -23.66
C ASP A 547 10.55 38.07 -23.55
N VAL A 548 11.01 37.92 -22.31
CA VAL A 548 12.21 37.16 -21.94
C VAL A 548 11.97 36.44 -20.61
N LEU A 549 12.75 35.39 -20.35
CA LEU A 549 12.75 34.74 -19.04
C LEU A 549 13.38 35.66 -17.97
N PRO A 550 12.89 35.62 -16.72
CA PRO A 550 13.54 36.36 -15.64
C PRO A 550 14.96 35.78 -15.41
N PRO A 551 15.98 36.59 -15.06
CA PRO A 551 17.37 36.12 -14.96
C PRO A 551 17.61 34.97 -13.98
N VAL A 552 16.73 34.80 -13.00
CA VAL A 552 16.80 33.75 -11.97
C VAL A 552 16.10 32.44 -12.40
N ALA A 553 15.41 32.43 -13.54
CA ALA A 553 14.80 31.21 -14.04
C ALA A 553 15.85 30.28 -14.67
N THR A 554 15.65 28.99 -14.46
CA THR A 554 16.40 27.95 -15.15
C THR A 554 15.81 27.76 -16.55
N ASP A 555 16.60 28.03 -17.58
CA ASP A 555 16.24 27.75 -18.97
C ASP A 555 16.52 26.27 -19.28
N LEU A 556 15.46 25.51 -19.52
CA LEU A 556 15.51 24.09 -19.89
C LEU A 556 15.70 23.88 -21.41
N GLY A 557 15.78 24.97 -22.18
CA GLY A 557 15.92 24.95 -23.64
C GLY A 557 14.59 24.90 -24.39
N GLY A 558 14.63 25.19 -25.70
CA GLY A 558 13.46 25.12 -26.59
C GLY A 558 12.45 26.27 -26.45
N ASN A 559 12.78 27.32 -25.69
CA ASN A 559 11.92 28.48 -25.50
C ASN A 559 11.92 29.41 -26.72
N VAL A 560 10.75 30.00 -27.02
CA VAL A 560 10.49 30.81 -28.21
C VAL A 560 9.96 32.20 -27.80
N PHE A 561 10.44 33.26 -28.44
CA PHE A 561 10.10 34.66 -28.11
C PHE A 561 9.62 35.47 -29.33
N VAL A 562 8.78 34.84 -30.16
CA VAL A 562 8.22 35.45 -31.38
C VAL A 562 6.70 35.36 -31.37
N ASP A 563 6.05 36.12 -32.24
CA ASP A 563 4.58 36.15 -32.33
C ASP A 563 4.00 34.73 -32.48
N PRO A 564 3.06 34.31 -31.61
CA PRO A 564 2.43 33.01 -31.71
C PRO A 564 1.49 32.86 -32.91
N LEU A 565 1.15 33.93 -33.63
CA LEU A 565 0.25 33.92 -34.79
C LEU A 565 -1.10 33.24 -34.48
N LEU A 566 -1.70 33.65 -33.36
CA LEU A 566 -3.00 33.12 -32.92
C LEU A 566 -4.13 33.67 -33.81
N GLN A 567 -5.14 32.85 -33.98
CA GLN A 567 -6.37 33.13 -34.70
C GLN A 567 -7.55 33.00 -33.73
N ALA A 568 -8.52 33.89 -33.87
CA ALA A 568 -9.79 33.79 -33.16
C ALA A 568 -10.73 32.87 -33.94
N ASP A 569 -11.43 31.99 -33.23
CA ASP A 569 -12.52 31.20 -33.81
C ASP A 569 -13.78 32.07 -33.96
N ASP A 570 -13.94 33.09 -33.11
CA ASP A 570 -15.00 34.12 -33.13
C ASP A 570 -14.35 35.50 -32.95
N PRO A 571 -14.70 36.54 -33.74
CA PRO A 571 -14.15 37.89 -33.58
C PRO A 571 -14.40 38.53 -32.19
N ASP A 572 -15.40 38.07 -31.45
CA ASP A 572 -15.72 38.57 -30.10
C ASP A 572 -14.98 37.81 -28.97
N GLU A 573 -14.27 36.72 -29.31
CA GLU A 573 -13.49 35.90 -28.38
C GLU A 573 -11.98 36.12 -28.55
N PRO A 574 -11.17 35.91 -27.49
CA PRO A 574 -9.73 36.01 -27.58
C PRO A 574 -9.17 34.97 -28.57
N ALA A 575 -8.20 35.40 -29.38
CA ALA A 575 -7.49 34.53 -30.29
C ALA A 575 -6.62 33.52 -29.51
N LEU A 576 -6.98 32.23 -29.55
CA LEU A 576 -6.28 31.16 -28.85
C LEU A 576 -5.70 30.11 -29.80
N ARG A 577 -6.21 30.00 -31.02
CA ARG A 577 -5.86 28.90 -31.93
C ARG A 577 -4.60 29.22 -32.73
N PRO A 578 -3.55 28.37 -32.71
CA PRO A 578 -2.40 28.54 -33.58
C PRO A 578 -2.81 28.54 -35.06
N GLY A 579 -2.47 29.60 -35.79
CA GLY A 579 -2.60 29.63 -37.25
C GLY A 579 -1.61 28.68 -37.94
N PRO A 580 -1.75 28.42 -39.26
CA PRO A 580 -0.91 27.45 -39.99
C PRO A 580 0.60 27.69 -39.91
N GLY A 581 1.02 28.96 -39.83
CA GLY A 581 2.44 29.34 -39.68
C GLY A 581 2.91 29.53 -38.25
N SER A 582 2.07 29.21 -37.25
CA SER A 582 2.37 29.47 -35.85
C SER A 582 3.57 28.66 -35.36
N PRO A 583 4.53 29.28 -34.65
CA PRO A 583 5.64 28.56 -34.00
C PRO A 583 5.17 27.65 -32.85
N CYS A 584 3.92 27.76 -32.40
CA CYS A 584 3.36 26.83 -31.41
C CYS A 584 3.14 25.42 -32.00
N LEU A 585 3.06 25.31 -33.33
CA LEU A 585 2.91 24.04 -34.02
C LEU A 585 4.29 23.36 -34.21
N PRO A 586 4.42 22.05 -33.91
CA PRO A 586 5.69 21.33 -34.07
C PRO A 586 6.26 21.40 -35.48
N ALA A 587 5.39 21.39 -36.50
CA ALA A 587 5.79 21.42 -37.90
C ALA A 587 6.54 22.70 -38.31
N ASN A 588 6.46 23.77 -37.51
CA ASN A 588 7.06 25.07 -37.79
C ASN A 588 8.32 25.34 -36.96
N ARG A 589 8.89 24.32 -36.30
CA ARG A 589 10.13 24.42 -35.53
C ARG A 589 11.11 23.33 -35.96
N ASP A 590 12.32 23.75 -36.32
CA ASP A 590 13.35 22.84 -36.84
C ASP A 590 13.89 21.91 -35.74
N GLY A 591 13.88 20.59 -35.99
CA GLY A 591 14.44 19.59 -35.08
C GLY A 591 13.71 19.44 -33.74
N ASP A 592 12.44 19.83 -33.69
CA ASP A 592 11.71 20.10 -32.45
C ASP A 592 11.32 18.83 -31.64
N ALA A 593 11.85 18.76 -30.41
CA ALA A 593 11.49 17.74 -29.40
C ALA A 593 10.34 18.20 -28.47
N CYS A 594 9.88 19.44 -28.58
CA CYS A 594 8.95 20.04 -27.63
C CYS A 594 7.47 19.67 -27.85
N GLY A 595 7.08 19.20 -29.05
CA GLY A 595 5.67 18.92 -29.33
C GLY A 595 4.80 20.19 -29.26
N LEU A 596 3.46 20.06 -29.29
CA LEU A 596 2.56 21.22 -29.33
C LEU A 596 2.78 22.15 -28.12
N ILE A 597 2.93 23.45 -28.37
CA ILE A 597 2.95 24.49 -27.33
C ILE A 597 1.54 25.05 -27.12
N GLY A 598 1.09 25.03 -25.87
CA GLY A 598 -0.20 25.55 -25.43
C GLY A 598 -1.36 24.58 -25.60
N ALA A 599 -2.48 24.93 -24.96
CA ALA A 599 -3.76 24.24 -25.00
C ALA A 599 -4.88 25.15 -25.53
N LEU A 600 -6.01 24.52 -25.86
CA LEU A 600 -7.27 25.16 -26.21
C LEU A 600 -8.35 24.80 -25.18
N PRO A 601 -9.37 25.64 -24.98
CA PRO A 601 -10.50 25.28 -24.13
C PRO A 601 -11.18 24.00 -24.64
N ALA A 602 -11.63 23.15 -23.72
CA ALA A 602 -12.53 22.05 -24.07
C ALA A 602 -13.83 22.64 -24.67
N ARG A 603 -14.30 22.08 -25.79
CA ARG A 603 -15.52 22.51 -26.48
C ARG A 603 -16.76 21.83 -25.92
#